data_AF-A0A820JC00-F1
#
_entry.id   AF-A0A820JC00-F1
#
_cell.length_a   1.000
_cell.length_b   1.000
_cell.length_c   1.000
_cell.angle_alpha   90.00
_cell.angle_beta   90.00
_cell.angle_gamma   90.00
#
_symmetry.space_group_name_H-M   'P 1'
#
loop_
_entity.id
_entity.type
_entity.pdbx_description
1 polymer ?
#
loop_
_entity_poly.entity_id
_entity_poly.type
_entity_poly.pdbx_seq_one_letter_code
_entity_poly.pdbx_strand_id
1 'polypeptide(L)'
;SHDSNNRLPYADNELLAFLQMMPTNGYLAHTMLVIMTDHGARFASLRKTYQGKLEERLPFMSIRMPPKFQAQYPTIMRNLRLNSHRLTTPFDIHETFEHLFDFHSNDHYQSKSNRSISLFELVPENRTCAQADVAQHWCACYNWQDISTNELIIQQYSQAVVDFLNKFASEYKQECATLSLFRVNKASQLKNDDHRSNSIHSNDKNSSLHQTNESRFYQIQFETKPGEARFEVTAGYDPKTKNIRCSTTAS
;
A
#
# COMPACT_ATOMS: atom_id res chain seq x y z
N SER A 1 -17.19 -2.57 1.56
CA SER A 1 -15.82 -2.04 1.71
C SER A 1 -15.74 -0.59 2.21
N HIS A 2 -16.84 0.16 2.35
CA HIS A 2 -16.83 1.53 2.91
C HIS A 2 -17.58 1.73 4.24
N ASP A 3 -18.42 0.79 4.65
CA ASP A 3 -19.22 0.97 5.89
C ASP A 3 -18.98 -0.15 6.90
N SER A 4 -19.05 -1.41 6.44
CA SER A 4 -18.92 -2.60 7.28
C SER A 4 -18.50 -3.81 6.46
N ASN A 5 -17.71 -4.69 7.08
CA ASN A 5 -17.37 -6.01 6.53
C ASN A 5 -18.57 -6.97 6.54
N ASN A 6 -19.63 -6.65 7.30
CA ASN A 6 -20.84 -7.48 7.42
C ASN A 6 -21.69 -7.53 6.13
N ARG A 7 -21.35 -6.76 5.10
CA ARG A 7 -21.99 -6.82 3.79
C ARG A 7 -21.35 -7.84 2.84
N LEU A 8 -20.15 -8.33 3.16
CA LEU A 8 -19.46 -9.33 2.34
C LEU A 8 -20.30 -10.61 2.13
N PRO A 9 -20.99 -11.16 3.15
CA PRO A 9 -21.80 -12.37 2.99
C PRO A 9 -22.93 -12.26 1.95
N TYR A 10 -23.35 -11.05 1.56
CA TYR A 10 -24.38 -10.86 0.53
C TYR A 10 -23.93 -11.23 -0.88
N ALA A 11 -22.62 -11.37 -1.11
CA ALA A 11 -22.09 -11.82 -2.40
C ALA A 11 -21.52 -13.25 -2.33
N ASP A 12 -21.54 -13.89 -1.16
CA ASP A 12 -20.88 -15.18 -0.96
C ASP A 12 -21.53 -16.29 -1.79
N ASN A 13 -22.86 -16.35 -1.83
CA ASN A 13 -23.59 -17.38 -2.56
C ASN A 13 -23.40 -17.21 -4.07
N GLU A 14 -23.47 -15.98 -4.57
CA GLU A 14 -23.28 -15.64 -5.98
C GLU A 14 -21.84 -15.92 -6.41
N LEU A 15 -20.85 -15.53 -5.60
CA LEU A 15 -19.44 -15.81 -5.85
C LEU A 15 -19.18 -17.32 -5.84
N LEU A 16 -19.72 -18.05 -4.87
CA LEU A 16 -19.61 -19.51 -4.82
C LEU A 16 -20.21 -20.16 -6.07
N ALA A 17 -21.43 -19.77 -6.45
CA ALA A 17 -22.10 -20.29 -7.63
C ALA A 17 -21.27 -20.01 -8.90
N PHE A 18 -20.73 -18.81 -9.05
CA PHE A 18 -19.83 -18.46 -10.14
C PHE A 18 -18.58 -19.35 -10.16
N LEU A 19 -17.91 -19.50 -9.01
CA LEU A 19 -16.68 -20.31 -8.91
C LEU A 19 -16.91 -21.81 -9.11
N GLN A 20 -18.11 -22.33 -8.82
CA GLN A 20 -18.50 -23.71 -9.13
C GLN A 20 -18.91 -23.91 -10.58
N MET A 21 -19.63 -22.95 -11.17
CA MET A 21 -20.06 -22.99 -12.56
C MET A 21 -18.87 -23.00 -13.53
N MET A 22 -17.87 -22.15 -13.27
CA MET A 22 -16.71 -21.96 -14.15
C MET A 22 -15.93 -23.25 -14.49
N PRO A 23 -15.57 -24.14 -13.54
CA PRO A 23 -14.98 -25.43 -13.85
C PRO A 23 -16.02 -26.46 -14.35
N THR A 24 -17.23 -26.48 -13.80
CA THR A 24 -18.28 -27.48 -14.16
C THR A 24 -18.65 -27.39 -15.64
N ASN A 25 -18.71 -26.18 -16.19
CA ASN A 25 -19.01 -25.94 -17.61
C ASN A 25 -17.76 -25.95 -18.50
N GLY A 26 -16.58 -26.25 -17.95
CA GLY A 26 -15.32 -26.32 -18.69
C GLY A 26 -14.70 -24.98 -19.09
N TYR A 27 -15.25 -23.83 -18.66
CA TYR A 27 -14.72 -22.51 -19.03
C TYR A 27 -13.27 -22.32 -18.61
N LEU A 28 -12.89 -22.83 -17.44
CA LEU A 28 -11.53 -22.68 -16.96
C LEU A 28 -10.48 -23.58 -17.66
N ALA A 29 -10.88 -24.36 -18.67
CA ALA A 29 -9.93 -25.11 -19.49
C ALA A 29 -9.01 -24.21 -20.32
N HIS A 30 -9.47 -22.98 -20.64
CA HIS A 30 -8.76 -22.02 -21.50
C HIS A 30 -8.76 -20.58 -20.96
N THR A 31 -9.17 -20.39 -19.70
CA THR A 31 -9.28 -19.05 -19.08
C THR A 31 -8.31 -18.90 -17.90
N MET A 32 -7.53 -17.82 -17.90
CA MET A 32 -6.88 -17.30 -16.70
C MET A 32 -7.93 -16.57 -15.86
N LEU A 33 -8.13 -17.00 -14.62
CA LEU A 33 -9.04 -16.36 -13.68
C LEU A 33 -8.24 -15.58 -12.65
N VAL A 34 -8.53 -14.29 -12.51
CA VAL A 34 -7.99 -13.41 -11.47
C VAL A 34 -9.15 -12.94 -10.60
N ILE A 35 -9.04 -13.14 -9.29
CA ILE A 35 -9.98 -12.58 -8.30
C ILE A 35 -9.16 -11.66 -7.42
N MET A 36 -9.51 -10.39 -7.37
CA MET A 36 -8.76 -9.39 -6.61
C MET A 36 -9.68 -8.36 -5.97
N THR A 37 -9.18 -7.70 -4.93
CA THR A 37 -9.81 -6.51 -4.35
C THR A 37 -8.95 -5.28 -4.64
N ASP A 38 -9.57 -4.10 -4.71
CA ASP A 38 -8.87 -2.83 -4.90
C ASP A 38 -8.16 -2.37 -3.61
N HIS A 39 -8.80 -2.63 -2.46
CA HIS A 39 -8.27 -2.41 -1.13
C HIS A 39 -8.90 -3.38 -0.11
N GLY A 40 -8.38 -3.43 1.13
CA GLY A 40 -9.06 -4.09 2.25
C GLY A 40 -10.06 -3.20 2.98
N ALA A 41 -10.36 -3.49 4.24
CA ALA A 41 -11.34 -2.73 5.01
C ALA A 41 -10.85 -1.31 5.36
N ARG A 42 -11.30 -0.29 4.61
CA ARG A 42 -10.77 1.08 4.70
C ARG A 42 -11.47 2.00 5.72
N PHE A 43 -12.77 1.80 5.97
CA PHE A 43 -13.59 2.81 6.69
C PHE A 43 -14.26 2.30 7.97
N ALA A 44 -13.95 1.08 8.40
CA ALA A 44 -14.49 0.50 9.62
C ALA A 44 -13.64 0.85 10.86
N SER A 45 -14.20 0.68 12.06
CA SER A 45 -13.45 0.71 13.33
C SER A 45 -12.21 -0.19 13.30
N LEU A 46 -12.26 -1.27 12.51
CA LEU A 46 -11.15 -2.18 12.25
C LEU A 46 -9.90 -1.48 11.70
N ARG A 47 -10.04 -0.45 10.83
CA ARG A 47 -8.91 0.31 10.26
C ARG A 47 -8.09 1.04 11.33
N LYS A 48 -8.65 1.23 12.52
CA LYS A 48 -7.93 1.83 13.67
C LYS A 48 -6.95 0.85 14.30
N THR A 49 -7.11 -0.45 14.07
CA THR A 49 -6.23 -1.51 14.57
C THR A 49 -5.06 -1.74 13.62
N TYR A 50 -3.94 -2.27 14.13
CA TYR A 50 -2.79 -2.67 13.30
C TYR A 50 -3.19 -3.65 12.19
N GLN A 51 -4.02 -4.64 12.51
CA GLN A 51 -4.51 -5.63 11.54
C GLN A 51 -5.32 -4.97 10.43
N GLY A 52 -6.25 -4.06 10.76
CA GLY A 52 -7.02 -3.34 9.73
C GLY A 52 -6.16 -2.46 8.82
N LYS A 53 -5.02 -1.93 9.30
CA LYS A 53 -4.05 -1.24 8.43
C LYS A 53 -3.38 -2.19 7.46
N LEU A 54 -3.03 -3.39 7.91
CA LEU A 54 -2.47 -4.42 7.03
C LEU A 54 -3.48 -4.86 5.99
N GLU A 55 -4.73 -5.13 6.39
CA GLU A 55 -5.81 -5.49 5.47
C GLU A 55 -6.02 -4.41 4.41
N GLU A 56 -6.08 -3.12 4.80
CA GLU A 56 -6.21 -2.02 3.83
C GLU A 56 -5.08 -2.03 2.79
N ARG A 57 -3.84 -2.27 3.22
CA ARG A 57 -2.61 -2.16 2.40
C ARG A 57 -2.28 -3.42 1.62
N LEU A 58 -2.84 -4.56 2.02
CA LEU A 58 -2.60 -5.87 1.43
C LEU A 58 -3.93 -6.43 0.90
N PRO A 59 -4.44 -5.89 -0.22
CA PRO A 59 -5.66 -6.41 -0.82
C PRO A 59 -5.49 -7.88 -1.23
N PHE A 60 -6.59 -8.62 -1.21
CA PHE A 60 -6.60 -10.00 -1.62
C PHE A 60 -6.41 -10.11 -3.13
N MET A 61 -5.62 -11.10 -3.56
CA MET A 61 -5.52 -11.50 -4.95
C MET A 61 -5.34 -13.02 -5.05
N SER A 62 -6.00 -13.63 -6.03
CA SER A 62 -5.74 -15.01 -6.44
C SER A 62 -5.73 -15.12 -7.96
N ILE A 63 -4.90 -16.03 -8.46
CA ILE A 63 -4.72 -16.29 -9.88
C ILE A 63 -4.82 -17.80 -10.11
N ARG A 64 -5.63 -18.20 -11.11
CA ARG A 64 -5.69 -19.58 -11.60
C ARG A 64 -5.45 -19.60 -13.10
N MET A 65 -4.42 -20.34 -13.51
CA MET A 65 -4.05 -20.53 -14.91
C MET A 65 -4.75 -21.75 -15.52
N PRO A 66 -5.00 -21.77 -16.84
CA PRO A 66 -5.53 -22.95 -17.55
C PRO A 66 -4.63 -24.20 -17.36
N PRO A 67 -5.18 -25.42 -17.21
CA PRO A 67 -4.37 -26.63 -16.98
C PRO A 67 -3.29 -26.88 -18.04
N LYS A 68 -3.59 -26.64 -19.32
CA LYS A 68 -2.63 -26.78 -20.42
C LYS A 68 -1.45 -25.81 -20.28
N PHE A 69 -1.74 -24.54 -19.94
CA PHE A 69 -0.71 -23.54 -19.68
C PHE A 69 0.19 -23.98 -18.51
N GLN A 70 -0.40 -24.50 -17.44
CA GLN A 70 0.37 -24.98 -16.28
C GLN A 70 1.33 -26.11 -16.64
N ALA A 71 0.89 -27.06 -17.48
CA ALA A 71 1.71 -28.18 -17.93
C ALA A 71 2.81 -27.75 -18.91
N GLN A 72 2.51 -26.79 -19.78
CA GLN A 72 3.44 -26.29 -20.80
C GLN A 72 4.52 -25.37 -20.22
N TYR A 73 4.20 -24.58 -19.19
CA TYR A 73 5.10 -23.59 -18.61
C TYR A 73 5.37 -23.83 -17.11
N PRO A 74 5.99 -24.96 -16.74
CA PRO A 74 6.20 -25.33 -15.33
C PRO A 74 7.08 -24.32 -14.57
N THR A 75 8.06 -23.70 -15.23
CA THR A 75 8.92 -22.64 -14.65
C THR A 75 8.11 -21.40 -14.28
N ILE A 76 7.20 -20.96 -15.16
CA ILE A 76 6.31 -19.83 -14.90
C ILE A 76 5.39 -20.14 -13.72
N MET A 77 4.84 -21.35 -13.67
CA MET A 77 3.99 -21.77 -12.55
C MET A 77 4.77 -21.86 -11.22
N ARG A 78 6.06 -22.21 -11.27
CA ARG A 78 6.94 -22.13 -10.09
C ARG A 78 7.14 -20.69 -9.65
N ASN A 79 7.41 -19.77 -10.57
CA ASN A 79 7.59 -18.35 -10.25
C ASN A 79 6.31 -17.74 -9.65
N LEU A 80 5.14 -17.98 -10.25
CA LEU A 80 3.84 -17.53 -9.72
C LEU A 80 3.62 -17.99 -8.27
N ARG A 81 3.92 -19.26 -7.96
CA ARG A 81 3.80 -19.80 -6.59
C ARG A 81 4.82 -19.22 -5.61
N LEU A 82 6.03 -18.90 -6.06
CA LEU A 82 7.01 -18.24 -5.20
C LEU A 82 6.61 -16.78 -4.95
N ASN A 83 6.10 -16.10 -5.98
CA ASN A 83 5.68 -14.70 -5.91
C ASN A 83 4.47 -14.47 -5.02
N SER A 84 3.62 -15.48 -4.75
CA SER A 84 2.54 -15.36 -3.76
C SER A 84 3.02 -15.11 -2.33
N HIS A 85 4.33 -15.27 -2.08
CA HIS A 85 4.98 -14.98 -0.80
C HIS A 85 5.91 -13.76 -0.87
N ARG A 86 5.82 -12.94 -1.93
CA ARG A 86 6.71 -11.79 -2.17
C ARG A 86 5.93 -10.49 -2.30
N LEU A 87 6.64 -9.37 -2.13
CA LEU A 87 6.06 -8.04 -2.29
C LEU A 87 5.74 -7.78 -3.77
N THR A 88 4.46 -7.75 -4.07
CA THR A 88 3.91 -7.45 -5.40
C THR A 88 2.94 -6.28 -5.30
N THR A 89 2.65 -5.68 -6.44
CA THR A 89 1.80 -4.50 -6.60
C THR A 89 0.85 -4.71 -7.79
N PRO A 90 -0.22 -3.93 -7.90
CA PRO A 90 -1.07 -3.96 -9.09
C PRO A 90 -0.32 -3.69 -10.41
N PHE A 91 0.82 -3.01 -10.36
CA PHE A 91 1.65 -2.78 -11.54
C PHE A 91 2.34 -4.06 -12.02
N ASP A 92 2.69 -4.98 -11.13
CA ASP A 92 3.21 -6.30 -11.49
C ASP A 92 2.13 -7.15 -12.17
N ILE A 93 0.86 -6.99 -11.78
CA ILE A 93 -0.27 -7.65 -12.45
C ILE A 93 -0.44 -7.10 -13.88
N HIS A 94 -0.40 -5.78 -14.04
CA HIS A 94 -0.45 -5.15 -15.36
C HIS A 94 0.67 -5.67 -16.26
N GLU A 95 1.91 -5.71 -15.74
CA GLU A 95 3.07 -6.25 -16.44
C GLU A 95 2.90 -7.75 -16.78
N THR A 96 2.21 -8.51 -15.94
CA THR A 96 1.86 -9.92 -16.20
C THR A 96 0.90 -10.05 -17.38
N PHE A 97 -0.07 -9.14 -17.51
CA PHE A 97 -0.98 -9.14 -18.65
C PHE A 97 -0.28 -8.75 -19.95
N GLU A 98 0.61 -7.76 -19.91
CA GLU A 98 1.46 -7.44 -21.07
C GLU A 98 2.31 -8.64 -21.50
N HIS A 99 2.96 -9.32 -20.53
CA HIS A 99 3.71 -10.55 -20.82
C HIS A 99 2.80 -11.66 -21.39
N LEU A 100 1.56 -11.79 -20.92
CA LEU A 100 0.63 -12.79 -21.45
C LEU A 100 0.34 -12.58 -22.95
N PHE A 101 0.27 -11.33 -23.42
CA PHE A 101 0.06 -11.05 -24.85
C PHE A 101 1.27 -11.42 -25.71
N ASP A 102 2.48 -11.37 -25.15
CA ASP A 102 3.71 -11.73 -25.87
C ASP A 102 3.87 -13.25 -26.08
N PHE A 103 3.06 -14.11 -25.44
CA PHE A 103 3.05 -15.55 -25.77
C PHE A 103 2.60 -15.84 -27.22
N HIS A 104 1.98 -14.86 -27.87
CA HIS A 104 1.61 -14.94 -29.28
C HIS A 104 2.71 -14.43 -30.22
N SER A 105 3.74 -13.75 -29.71
CA SER A 105 4.89 -13.31 -30.49
C SER A 105 6.02 -14.35 -30.43
N ASN A 106 6.87 -14.38 -31.45
CA ASN A 106 8.09 -15.19 -31.42
C ASN A 106 9.23 -14.48 -30.66
N ASP A 107 8.95 -13.32 -30.09
CA ASP A 107 9.94 -12.50 -29.40
C ASP A 107 10.00 -12.89 -27.93
N HIS A 108 11.20 -12.86 -27.36
CA HIS A 108 11.34 -12.99 -25.92
C HIS A 108 10.73 -11.76 -25.25
N TYR A 109 9.81 -11.97 -24.31
CA TYR A 109 9.25 -10.91 -23.49
C TYR A 109 10.39 -10.08 -22.86
N GLN A 110 10.32 -8.77 -23.05
CA GLN A 110 11.21 -7.82 -22.39
C GLN A 110 10.35 -6.89 -21.56
N SER A 111 10.61 -6.85 -20.25
CA SER A 111 9.93 -5.89 -19.37
C SER A 111 10.12 -4.48 -19.91
N LYS A 112 9.00 -3.78 -20.13
CA LYS A 112 9.00 -2.38 -20.57
C LYS A 112 9.11 -1.42 -19.38
N SER A 113 9.17 -1.98 -18.16
CA SER A 113 9.05 -1.24 -16.92
C SER A 113 10.24 -1.51 -15.99
N ASN A 114 10.82 -0.44 -15.48
CA ASN A 114 11.84 -0.51 -14.43
C ASN A 114 11.25 -0.67 -13.03
N ARG A 115 9.92 -0.54 -12.88
CA ARG A 115 9.22 -0.54 -11.57
C ARG A 115 8.34 -1.76 -11.33
N SER A 116 7.83 -2.38 -12.39
CA SER A 116 6.99 -3.58 -12.34
C SER A 116 7.74 -4.78 -12.88
N ILE A 117 7.45 -5.94 -12.32
CA ILE A 117 8.01 -7.23 -12.71
C ILE A 117 6.83 -8.15 -12.98
N SER A 118 6.76 -8.71 -14.18
CA SER A 118 5.74 -9.71 -14.50
C SER A 118 5.80 -10.86 -13.49
N LEU A 119 4.64 -11.30 -13.00
CA LEU A 119 4.52 -12.40 -12.05
C LEU A 119 4.89 -13.76 -12.66
N PHE A 120 5.09 -13.82 -13.99
CA PHE A 120 5.67 -14.98 -14.66
C PHE A 120 7.19 -15.07 -14.50
N GLU A 121 7.84 -13.96 -14.13
CA GLU A 121 9.23 -13.90 -13.72
C GLU A 121 9.36 -13.95 -12.19
N LEU A 122 10.57 -14.18 -11.69
CA LEU A 122 10.79 -14.31 -10.25
C LEU A 122 11.00 -12.92 -9.62
N VAL A 123 10.00 -12.41 -8.89
CA VAL A 123 10.10 -11.12 -8.16
C VAL A 123 11.13 -11.25 -7.04
N PRO A 124 12.12 -10.38 -6.84
CA PRO A 124 13.13 -10.55 -5.79
C PRO A 124 12.52 -10.69 -4.38
N GLU A 125 13.02 -11.64 -3.58
CA GLU A 125 12.54 -11.88 -2.21
C GLU A 125 12.81 -10.69 -1.28
N ASN A 126 13.90 -9.96 -1.54
CA ASN A 126 14.30 -8.76 -0.82
C ASN A 126 13.79 -7.46 -1.46
N ARG A 127 12.80 -7.51 -2.38
CA ARG A 127 12.23 -6.30 -3.01
C ARG A 127 11.68 -5.36 -1.94
N THR A 128 12.14 -4.12 -1.97
CA THR A 128 11.72 -3.09 -1.02
C THR A 128 10.51 -2.30 -1.54
N CYS A 129 9.78 -1.63 -0.64
CA CYS A 129 8.70 -0.72 -1.04
C CYS A 129 9.18 0.39 -1.97
N ALA A 130 10.40 0.91 -1.79
CA ALA A 130 10.98 1.90 -2.69
C ALA A 130 11.22 1.34 -4.11
N GLN A 131 11.73 0.11 -4.22
CA GLN A 131 11.89 -0.57 -5.53
C GLN A 131 10.55 -0.90 -6.18
N ALA A 132 9.51 -1.10 -5.37
CA ALA A 132 8.14 -1.33 -5.83
C ALA A 132 7.33 -0.02 -6.04
N ASP A 133 7.96 1.14 -5.86
CA ASP A 133 7.32 2.46 -5.97
C ASP A 133 6.10 2.62 -5.02
N VAL A 134 6.15 1.96 -3.86
CA VAL A 134 5.16 2.05 -2.79
C VAL A 134 5.58 3.15 -1.83
N ALA A 135 4.78 4.21 -1.76
CA ALA A 135 5.03 5.31 -0.85
C ALA A 135 5.13 4.82 0.61
N GLN A 136 6.03 5.46 1.37
CA GLN A 136 6.37 5.03 2.72
C GLN A 136 5.17 4.93 3.67
N HIS A 137 4.18 5.82 3.52
CA HIS A 137 2.94 5.78 4.28
C HIS A 137 2.17 4.46 4.09
N TRP A 138 2.17 3.91 2.87
CA TRP A 138 1.41 2.72 2.47
C TRP A 138 2.19 1.41 2.58
N CYS A 139 3.50 1.48 2.80
CA CYS A 139 4.34 0.29 2.88
C CYS A 139 3.95 -0.60 4.07
N ALA A 140 3.43 -1.78 3.78
CA ALA A 140 3.03 -2.78 4.78
C ALA A 140 4.24 -3.51 5.41
N CYS A 141 5.42 -3.44 4.79
CA CYS A 141 6.62 -4.09 5.31
C CYS A 141 7.26 -3.37 6.49
N TYR A 142 6.85 -2.14 6.78
CA TYR A 142 7.45 -1.32 7.82
C TYR A 142 6.92 -1.65 9.20
N ASN A 143 7.86 -1.78 10.14
CA ASN A 143 7.56 -2.08 11.53
C ASN A 143 7.49 -0.79 12.36
N TRP A 144 6.28 -0.40 12.72
CA TRP A 144 6.03 0.80 13.51
C TRP A 144 5.94 0.45 14.99
N GLN A 145 6.76 1.08 15.82
CA GLN A 145 6.74 0.92 17.26
C GLN A 145 5.99 2.08 17.91
N ASP A 146 5.03 1.77 18.77
CA ASP A 146 4.28 2.78 19.51
C ASP A 146 5.20 3.56 20.46
N ILE A 147 5.05 4.89 20.47
CA ILE A 147 5.80 5.84 21.29
C ILE A 147 4.83 6.76 22.03
N SER A 148 5.35 7.56 22.95
CA SER A 148 4.52 8.49 23.73
C SER A 148 3.97 9.60 22.84
N THR A 149 2.66 9.86 22.93
CA THR A 149 2.01 10.99 22.26
C THR A 149 2.44 12.34 22.83
N ASN A 150 3.02 12.37 24.04
CA ASN A 150 3.43 13.59 24.74
C ASN A 150 4.86 14.03 24.39
N GLU A 151 5.56 13.31 23.52
CA GLU A 151 6.86 13.76 23.04
C GLU A 151 6.73 15.10 22.29
N LEU A 152 7.65 16.02 22.58
CA LEU A 152 7.62 17.37 22.03
C LEU A 152 7.54 17.37 20.49
N ILE A 153 8.28 16.47 19.84
CA ILE A 153 8.29 16.34 18.39
C ILE A 153 6.92 15.93 17.82
N ILE A 154 6.18 15.09 18.54
CA ILE A 154 4.86 14.61 18.12
C ILE A 154 3.83 15.74 18.23
N GLN A 155 3.90 16.54 19.29
CA GLN A 155 3.03 17.70 19.48
C GLN A 155 3.32 18.79 18.42
N GLN A 156 4.61 19.11 18.23
CA GLN A 156 5.03 20.07 17.20
C GLN A 156 4.61 19.63 15.80
N TYR A 157 4.78 18.34 15.49
CA TYR A 157 4.37 17.79 14.20
C TYR A 157 2.86 17.88 13.99
N SER A 158 2.07 17.47 14.98
CA SER A 158 0.61 17.48 14.90
C SER A 158 0.10 18.90 14.68
N GLN A 159 0.68 19.89 15.37
CA GLN A 159 0.34 21.30 15.17
C GLN A 159 0.74 21.79 13.77
N ALA A 160 1.95 21.45 13.29
CA ALA A 160 2.42 21.85 11.95
C ALA A 160 1.52 21.30 10.83
N VAL A 161 0.96 20.10 10.99
CA VAL A 161 -0.03 19.56 10.05
C VAL A 161 -1.34 20.32 10.10
N VAL A 162 -1.84 20.66 11.28
CA VAL A 162 -3.06 21.50 11.41
C VAL A 162 -2.86 22.86 10.76
N ASP A 163 -1.71 23.49 10.96
CA ASP A 163 -1.38 24.77 10.33
C ASP A 163 -1.31 24.65 8.80
N PHE A 164 -0.72 23.56 8.31
CA PHE A 164 -0.71 23.25 6.87
C PHE A 164 -2.13 23.09 6.32
N LEU A 165 -3.00 22.33 7.00
CA LEU A 165 -4.39 22.13 6.57
C LEU A 165 -5.17 23.45 6.55
N ASN A 166 -5.01 24.30 7.56
CA ASN A 166 -5.62 25.62 7.58
C ASN A 166 -5.10 26.53 6.47
N LYS A 167 -3.81 26.46 6.16
CA LYS A 167 -3.22 27.19 5.05
C LYS A 167 -3.76 26.69 3.71
N PHE A 168 -3.85 25.39 3.53
CA PHE A 168 -4.42 24.77 2.32
C PHE A 168 -5.90 25.15 2.14
N ALA A 169 -6.69 25.10 3.22
CA ALA A 169 -8.10 25.48 3.23
C ALA A 169 -8.32 27.00 3.19
N SER A 170 -7.27 27.81 3.22
CA SER A 170 -7.40 29.28 3.30
C SER A 170 -8.04 29.92 2.06
N GLU A 171 -8.02 29.21 0.93
CA GLU A 171 -8.74 29.58 -0.31
C GLU A 171 -10.26 29.34 -0.20
N TYR A 172 -10.69 28.48 0.73
CA TYR A 172 -12.07 28.02 0.91
C TYR A 172 -12.67 28.45 2.25
N LYS A 173 -12.23 29.60 2.80
CA LYS A 173 -12.64 30.08 4.14
C LYS A 173 -14.15 30.21 4.37
N GLN A 174 -14.93 30.35 3.30
CA GLN A 174 -16.40 30.44 3.40
C GLN A 174 -17.07 29.06 3.58
N GLU A 175 -16.36 27.99 3.23
CA GLU A 175 -16.84 26.60 3.27
C GLU A 175 -16.16 25.78 4.37
N CYS A 176 -14.91 26.12 4.71
CA CYS A 176 -14.10 25.42 5.69
C CYS A 176 -13.95 26.22 6.99
N ALA A 177 -14.22 25.55 8.12
CA ALA A 177 -13.89 26.10 9.43
C ALA A 177 -12.38 26.02 9.70
N THR A 178 -11.83 27.01 10.42
CA THR A 178 -10.45 26.96 10.92
C THR A 178 -10.30 25.83 11.91
N LEU A 179 -9.39 24.90 11.62
CA LEU A 179 -9.08 23.75 12.45
C LEU A 179 -8.14 24.12 13.60
N SER A 180 -8.32 23.50 14.75
CA SER A 180 -7.38 23.47 15.87
C SER A 180 -7.08 22.04 16.26
N LEU A 181 -5.87 21.78 16.74
CA LEU A 181 -5.52 20.46 17.25
C LEU A 181 -6.34 20.18 18.51
N PHE A 182 -7.09 19.08 18.54
CA PHE A 182 -7.87 18.67 19.70
C PHE A 182 -7.08 17.72 20.60
N ARG A 183 -6.61 16.60 20.04
CA ARG A 183 -5.77 15.63 20.75
C ARG A 183 -4.98 14.76 19.79
N VAL A 184 -3.84 14.26 20.27
CA VAL A 184 -3.08 13.21 19.60
C VAL A 184 -3.53 11.85 20.16
N ASN A 185 -4.03 10.99 19.30
CA ASN A 185 -4.59 9.69 19.68
C ASN A 185 -3.52 8.59 19.72
N LYS A 186 -2.58 8.62 18.76
CA LYS A 186 -1.54 7.60 18.60
C LYS A 186 -0.32 8.18 17.93
N ALA A 187 0.86 7.74 18.36
CA ALA A 187 2.12 8.02 17.71
C ALA A 187 2.95 6.74 17.65
N SER A 188 3.58 6.51 16.51
CA SER A 188 4.49 5.38 16.32
C SER A 188 5.72 5.85 15.55
N GLN A 189 6.90 5.33 15.90
CA GLN A 189 8.15 5.58 15.19
C GLN A 189 8.50 4.35 14.35
N LEU A 190 9.00 4.56 13.14
CA LEU A 190 9.53 3.50 12.31
C LEU A 190 10.78 2.91 12.98
N LYS A 191 10.82 1.59 13.16
CA LYS A 191 12.06 0.92 13.56
C LYS A 191 13.08 1.00 12.43
N ASN A 192 14.30 1.38 12.79
CA ASN A 192 15.45 1.20 11.91
C ASN A 192 15.81 -0.29 11.93
N ASP A 193 15.14 -1.11 11.12
CA ASP A 193 15.59 -2.48 10.90
C ASP A 193 16.78 -2.44 9.92
N ASP A 194 17.96 -2.83 10.41
CA ASP A 194 19.25 -2.89 9.69
C ASP A 194 19.21 -3.66 8.37
N HIS A 195 18.18 -4.49 8.14
CA HIS A 195 18.10 -5.37 6.98
C HIS A 195 17.53 -4.77 5.69
N ARG A 196 17.15 -3.48 5.68
CA ARG A 196 16.59 -2.84 4.46
C ARG A 196 17.18 -1.49 4.09
N SER A 197 18.20 -1.03 4.81
CA SER A 197 18.95 0.19 4.48
C SER A 197 20.03 -0.09 3.44
N ASN A 198 19.66 -0.67 2.29
CA ASN A 198 20.46 -0.46 1.09
C ASN A 198 19.95 0.83 0.45
N SER A 199 20.76 1.86 0.62
CA SER A 199 20.66 3.17 -0.02
C SER A 199 20.16 3.07 -1.46
N ILE A 200 18.97 3.60 -1.72
CA ILE A 200 18.53 3.88 -3.08
C ILE A 200 18.65 5.38 -3.27
N HIS A 201 19.69 5.77 -4.02
CA HIS A 201 19.71 7.03 -4.74
C HIS A 201 18.60 7.00 -5.80
N SER A 202 17.37 7.31 -5.41
CA SER A 202 16.32 7.65 -6.35
C SER A 202 16.53 9.10 -6.78
N ASN A 203 16.82 9.29 -8.08
CA ASN A 203 16.83 10.60 -8.74
C ASN A 203 15.40 11.15 -8.97
N ASP A 204 14.44 10.77 -8.12
CA ASP A 204 13.08 11.25 -8.20
C ASP A 204 12.98 12.62 -7.54
N LYS A 205 12.98 13.65 -8.37
CA LYS A 205 12.71 15.05 -8.00
C LYS A 205 11.31 15.26 -7.37
N ASN A 206 10.48 14.22 -7.29
CA ASN A 206 9.13 14.25 -6.71
C ASN A 206 8.94 13.35 -5.47
N SER A 207 9.95 12.60 -5.01
CA SER A 207 9.90 11.93 -3.71
C SER A 207 10.56 12.83 -2.66
N SER A 208 9.76 13.62 -1.95
CA SER A 208 10.22 14.69 -1.04
C SER A 208 11.00 14.20 0.21
N LEU A 209 11.23 12.89 0.35
CA LEU A 209 11.91 12.27 1.48
C LEU A 209 13.26 11.69 1.03
N HIS A 210 14.24 12.56 0.81
CA HIS A 210 15.65 12.16 0.79
C HIS A 210 16.00 11.53 2.14
N GLN A 211 16.16 10.21 2.16
CA GLN A 211 16.63 9.44 3.32
C GLN A 211 18.10 9.78 3.58
N THR A 212 18.37 10.45 4.70
CA THR A 212 19.68 10.37 5.34
C THR A 212 19.63 9.24 6.37
N ASN A 213 20.75 8.54 6.64
CA ASN A 213 20.83 7.45 7.63
C ASN A 213 20.40 7.83 9.06
N GLU A 214 20.15 9.11 9.33
CA GLU A 214 19.70 9.63 10.63
C GLU A 214 18.24 10.10 10.62
N SER A 215 17.57 10.09 9.47
CA SER A 215 16.17 10.51 9.36
C SER A 215 15.26 9.55 10.13
N ARG A 216 14.48 10.08 11.07
CA ARG A 216 13.48 9.32 11.83
C ARG A 216 12.12 9.50 11.21
N PHE A 217 11.34 8.44 11.13
CA PHE A 217 9.99 8.52 10.59
C PHE A 217 8.95 8.26 11.67
N TYR A 218 7.88 9.05 11.63
CA TYR A 218 6.79 8.98 12.59
C TYR A 218 5.46 8.82 11.85
N GLN A 219 4.58 7.97 12.37
CA GLN A 219 3.18 7.91 11.97
C GLN A 219 2.34 8.40 13.14
N ILE A 220 1.52 9.42 12.91
CA ILE A 220 0.78 10.12 13.96
C ILE A 220 -0.69 10.18 13.58
N GLN A 221 -1.55 9.85 14.53
CA GLN A 221 -2.99 10.00 14.43
C GLN A 221 -3.46 11.04 15.43
N PHE A 222 -4.21 12.04 14.96
CA PHE A 222 -4.75 13.10 15.79
C PHE A 222 -6.17 13.48 15.35
N GLU A 223 -6.87 14.21 16.22
CA GLU A 223 -8.20 14.77 15.96
C GLU A 223 -8.14 16.30 16.00
N THR A 224 -8.98 16.95 15.19
CA THR A 224 -9.11 18.42 15.15
C THR A 224 -10.48 18.89 15.62
N LYS A 225 -10.60 20.17 15.95
CA LYS A 225 -11.88 20.86 16.12
C LYS A 225 -11.99 22.02 15.13
N PRO A 226 -13.21 22.39 14.68
CA PRO A 226 -14.48 21.70 14.95
C PRO A 226 -14.62 20.39 14.16
N GLY A 227 -15.63 19.58 14.50
CA GLY A 227 -15.99 18.37 13.75
C GLY A 227 -15.29 17.07 14.17
N GLU A 228 -14.29 17.12 15.06
CA GLU A 228 -13.59 15.93 15.58
C GLU A 228 -13.03 15.03 14.47
N ALA A 229 -12.65 15.67 13.35
CA ALA A 229 -12.09 14.99 12.20
C ALA A 229 -10.76 14.35 12.57
N ARG A 230 -10.58 13.10 12.15
CA ARG A 230 -9.40 12.28 12.46
C ARG A 230 -8.47 12.23 11.27
N PHE A 231 -7.20 12.50 11.50
CA PHE A 231 -6.15 12.46 10.49
C PHE A 231 -5.10 11.42 10.87
N GLU A 232 -4.52 10.76 9.86
CA GLU A 232 -3.34 9.90 9.99
C GLU A 232 -2.29 10.38 9.00
N VAL A 233 -1.08 10.64 9.49
CA VAL A 233 -0.03 11.30 8.71
C VAL A 233 1.33 10.68 8.98
N THR A 234 2.21 10.75 7.98
CA THR A 234 3.58 10.26 8.09
C THR A 234 4.57 11.42 7.94
N ALA A 235 5.49 11.49 8.90
CA ALA A 235 6.52 12.50 9.02
C ALA A 235 7.90 11.90 8.79
N GLY A 236 8.77 12.62 8.09
CA GLY A 236 10.21 12.49 8.24
C GLY A 236 10.74 13.62 9.14
N TYR A 237 11.60 13.27 10.09
CA TYR A 237 12.33 14.21 10.94
C TYR A 237 13.83 14.03 10.71
N ASP A 238 14.49 15.12 10.34
CA ASP A 238 15.94 15.16 10.23
C ASP A 238 16.53 15.73 11.53
N PRO A 239 17.23 14.92 12.35
CA PRO A 239 17.79 15.38 13.61
C PRO A 239 18.91 16.42 13.47
N LYS A 240 19.58 16.50 12.31
CA LYS A 240 20.65 17.48 12.06
C LYS A 240 20.07 18.85 11.81
N THR A 241 19.08 18.93 10.93
CA THR A 241 18.47 20.21 10.55
C THR A 241 17.30 20.58 11.45
N LYS A 242 16.83 19.66 12.30
CA LYS A 242 15.61 19.76 13.11
C LYS A 242 14.36 20.05 12.27
N ASN A 243 14.41 19.72 10.98
CA ASN A 243 13.33 19.97 10.06
C ASN A 243 12.37 18.78 10.02
N ILE A 244 11.09 19.12 9.91
CA ILE A 244 10.00 18.19 9.72
C ILE A 244 9.58 18.23 8.24
N ARG A 245 9.43 17.06 7.63
CA ARG A 245 8.85 16.91 6.29
C ARG A 245 7.60 16.04 6.38
N CYS A 246 6.51 16.51 5.78
CA CYS A 246 5.23 15.81 5.83
C CYS A 246 4.93 15.15 4.48
N SER A 247 4.48 13.89 4.51
CA SER A 247 3.63 13.32 3.48
C SER A 247 2.23 13.17 4.08
N THR A 248 1.25 13.91 3.57
CA THR A 248 -0.13 13.81 4.01
C THR A 248 -0.92 12.91 3.07
N THR A 249 -1.73 12.03 3.64
CA THR A 249 -2.78 11.29 2.95
C THR A 249 -4.06 11.54 3.75
N ALA A 250 -5.09 12.09 3.10
CA ALA A 250 -6.41 12.18 3.72
C ALA A 250 -7.06 10.79 3.67
N SER A 251 -7.43 10.25 4.83
CA SER A 251 -8.20 9.00 4.97
C SER A 251 -9.69 9.25 4.92
#